data_AF-A0A9D4HJR7-F1
#
_entry.id   AF-A0A9D4HJR7-F1
#
_cell.length_a   1.000
_cell.length_b   1.000
_cell.length_c   1.000
_cell.angle_alpha   90.00
_cell.angle_beta   90.00
_cell.angle_gamma   90.00
#
_symmetry.space_group_name_H-M   'P 1'
#
loop_
_entity.id
_entity.type
_entity.pdbx_description
1 polymer ?
#
loop_
_entity_poly.entity_id
_entity_poly.type
_entity_poly.pdbx_seq_one_letter_code
_entity_poly.pdbx_strand_id
1 'polypeptide(L)'
;MKRKREDLTLWDAANVHKHKSMWYWWEYIRRKDLINHEKTDCDVIQLLQSASVKKQKTQSDKFLTSFSVGIRPTKHQKQVLNEMLRVSNYTYNWCLWLVNEKGLKPHQFELQKIVCKTNARDVDPQYRMANDDWFFNNKMTRVKGTSCKNFCTSYKSAKALKSKLKRPMPISNIIEGSFGVPNLYIRLLSSKDVCTHETNMQNRYICMMPDNFEKRSNPKERFLKLAKRITNIPPINHDVKIVKRADGMFIMNIPCDPKYTRRNASNDTIEKRVCGIDPGAVCHVRGSTIAANGVAKFRVTAKTEE
;
A
#
# COMPACT_ATOMS: atom_id res chain seq x y z
N MET A 1 11.21 -19.41 -40.91
CA MET A 1 9.87 -18.89 -41.28
C MET A 1 9.53 -17.71 -40.38
N LYS A 2 9.41 -16.49 -40.93
CA LYS A 2 8.98 -15.30 -40.18
C LYS A 2 7.44 -15.35 -40.05
N ARG A 3 6.89 -15.33 -38.83
CA ARG A 3 5.43 -15.20 -38.63
C ARG A 3 4.99 -13.81 -39.07
N LYS A 4 4.01 -13.75 -39.99
CA LYS A 4 3.31 -12.50 -40.34
C LYS A 4 2.69 -11.94 -39.05
N ARG A 5 2.90 -10.65 -38.78
CA ARG A 5 2.09 -9.93 -37.79
C ARG A 5 0.70 -9.82 -38.38
N GLU A 6 -0.26 -10.49 -37.78
CA GLU A 6 -1.67 -10.18 -38.00
C GLU A 6 -1.98 -8.93 -37.17
N ASP A 7 -2.40 -7.87 -37.87
CA ASP A 7 -2.84 -6.63 -37.24
C ASP A 7 -4.18 -6.90 -36.55
N LEU A 8 -4.11 -7.33 -35.28
CA LEU A 8 -5.28 -7.43 -34.41
C LEU A 8 -5.81 -6.03 -34.16
N THR A 9 -6.99 -5.75 -34.70
CA THR A 9 -7.70 -4.50 -34.50
C THR A 9 -8.45 -4.53 -33.17
N LEU A 10 -8.84 -3.37 -32.65
CA LEU A 10 -9.73 -3.28 -31.48
C LEU A 10 -11.04 -4.08 -31.69
N TRP A 11 -11.42 -4.24 -32.96
CA TRP A 11 -12.55 -5.03 -33.45
C TRP A 11 -12.42 -6.53 -33.16
N ASP A 12 -11.21 -7.09 -33.30
CA ASP A 12 -10.93 -8.50 -33.02
C ASP A 12 -10.91 -8.78 -31.52
N ALA A 13 -10.49 -7.81 -30.72
CA ALA A 13 -10.45 -7.90 -29.26
C ALA A 13 -11.85 -7.83 -28.61
N ALA A 14 -12.81 -7.16 -29.24
CA ALA A 14 -14.16 -6.97 -28.72
C ALA A 14 -15.13 -8.12 -29.06
N ASN A 15 -14.66 -9.17 -29.77
CA ASN A 15 -15.44 -10.36 -30.14
C ASN A 15 -16.74 -10.03 -30.89
N VAL A 16 -16.72 -8.93 -31.67
CA VAL A 16 -17.89 -8.34 -32.35
C VAL A 16 -18.36 -9.20 -33.52
N HIS A 17 -17.53 -10.12 -34.02
CA HIS A 17 -17.81 -10.97 -35.19
C HIS A 17 -19.06 -11.84 -35.03
N LYS A 18 -19.55 -12.05 -33.80
CA LYS A 18 -20.82 -12.74 -33.53
C LYS A 18 -22.06 -11.86 -33.74
N HIS A 19 -21.89 -10.58 -34.04
CA HIS A 19 -22.95 -9.60 -34.24
C HIS A 19 -22.86 -9.01 -35.65
N LYS A 20 -23.99 -8.98 -36.38
CA LYS A 20 -24.04 -8.61 -37.80
C LYS A 20 -23.61 -7.16 -38.09
N SER A 21 -23.69 -6.25 -37.13
CA SER A 21 -23.24 -4.85 -37.26
C SER A 21 -22.94 -4.21 -35.91
N MET A 22 -22.18 -3.10 -35.91
CA MET A 22 -21.83 -2.33 -34.71
C MET A 22 -23.07 -1.76 -33.99
N TRP A 23 -24.08 -1.37 -34.76
CA TRP A 23 -25.37 -0.91 -34.22
C TRP A 23 -26.07 -2.02 -33.44
N TYR A 24 -26.04 -3.25 -33.95
CA TYR A 24 -26.63 -4.42 -33.28
C TYR A 24 -25.92 -4.79 -31.97
N TRP A 25 -24.60 -4.65 -31.93
CA TRP A 25 -23.81 -4.87 -30.72
C TRP A 25 -24.11 -3.81 -29.64
N TRP A 26 -24.25 -2.54 -30.05
CA TRP A 26 -24.60 -1.44 -29.13
C TRP A 26 -26.01 -1.59 -28.55
N GLU A 27 -26.99 -1.96 -29.38
CA GLU A 27 -28.35 -2.27 -28.92
C GLU A 27 -28.40 -3.46 -27.94
N TYR A 28 -27.58 -4.49 -28.17
CA TYR A 28 -27.48 -5.65 -27.27
C TYR A 28 -26.97 -5.26 -25.87
N ILE A 29 -25.98 -4.37 -25.78
CA ILE A 29 -25.48 -3.84 -24.51
C ILE A 29 -26.56 -3.00 -23.84
N ARG A 30 -27.20 -2.09 -24.59
CA ARG A 30 -28.24 -1.18 -24.07
C ARG A 30 -29.44 -1.94 -23.49
N ARG A 31 -29.86 -3.03 -24.13
CA ARG A 31 -30.98 -3.86 -23.66
C ARG A 31 -30.66 -4.67 -22.41
N LYS A 32 -29.41 -5.08 -22.20
CA LYS A 32 -29.00 -5.76 -20.96
C LYS A 32 -29.07 -4.84 -19.74
N ASP A 33 -28.83 -3.55 -19.91
CA ASP A 33 -28.97 -2.58 -18.83
C ASP A 33 -30.44 -2.22 -18.54
N LEU A 34 -31.32 -2.33 -19.54
CA LEU A 34 -32.76 -2.07 -19.40
C LEU A 34 -33.54 -3.25 -18.77
N ILE A 35 -33.18 -4.50 -19.08
CA ILE A 35 -33.88 -5.69 -18.53
C ILE A 35 -33.68 -5.86 -17.01
N ASN A 36 -32.63 -5.25 -16.45
CA ASN A 36 -32.42 -5.21 -15.00
C ASN A 36 -33.24 -4.13 -14.27
N HIS A 37 -34.00 -3.30 -15.01
CA HIS A 37 -34.75 -2.16 -14.45
C HIS A 37 -36.28 -2.27 -14.56
N GLU A 38 -36.85 -3.34 -15.12
CA GLU A 38 -38.31 -3.43 -15.36
C GLU A 38 -39.10 -4.38 -14.43
N LYS A 39 -38.53 -4.82 -13.29
CA LYS A 39 -39.32 -5.55 -12.27
C LYS A 39 -39.02 -5.04 -10.87
N THR A 40 -39.73 -3.99 -10.45
CA THR A 40 -40.50 -3.88 -9.17
C THR A 40 -40.75 -2.40 -8.85
N ASP A 41 -41.78 -1.80 -9.45
CA ASP A 41 -42.10 -0.37 -9.33
C ASP A 41 -43.31 -0.04 -8.43
N CYS A 42 -43.82 -0.99 -7.62
CA CYS A 42 -44.98 -0.71 -6.75
C CYS A 42 -44.72 -0.77 -5.23
N ASP A 43 -43.67 -1.45 -4.76
CA ASP A 43 -43.42 -1.62 -3.31
C ASP A 43 -42.40 -0.63 -2.72
N VAL A 44 -41.76 0.20 -3.55
CA VAL A 44 -40.66 1.07 -3.12
C VAL A 44 -41.14 2.37 -2.46
N ILE A 45 -42.34 2.86 -2.81
CA ILE A 45 -42.83 4.14 -2.29
C ILE A 45 -43.26 4.04 -0.81
N GLN A 46 -43.79 2.88 -0.38
CA GLN A 46 -44.20 2.66 1.01
C GLN A 46 -43.01 2.38 1.95
N LEU A 47 -41.87 1.89 1.41
CA LEU A 47 -40.62 1.70 2.16
C LEU A 47 -39.84 3.01 2.36
N LEU A 48 -39.99 3.99 1.45
CA LEU A 48 -39.28 5.27 1.52
C LEU A 48 -39.83 6.22 2.59
N GLN A 49 -41.10 6.08 2.99
CA GLN A 49 -41.69 6.90 4.06
C GLN A 49 -41.45 6.33 5.47
N SER A 50 -41.15 5.03 5.59
CA SER A 50 -40.79 4.38 6.86
C SER A 50 -39.27 4.33 7.12
N ALA A 51 -38.44 4.72 6.14
CA ALA A 51 -36.98 4.78 6.23
C ALA A 51 -36.42 6.12 6.77
N SER A 52 -37.15 6.83 7.64
CA SER A 52 -36.52 7.77 8.60
C SER A 52 -35.85 6.99 9.74
N VAL A 53 -35.02 6.02 9.37
CA VAL A 53 -34.17 5.27 10.28
C VAL A 53 -32.82 5.94 10.25
N LYS A 54 -32.50 6.61 11.36
CA LYS A 54 -31.18 7.02 11.83
C LYS A 54 -30.06 6.75 10.81
N LYS A 55 -29.61 7.83 10.16
CA LYS A 55 -28.29 7.98 9.51
C LYS A 55 -27.32 6.98 10.14
N GLN A 56 -27.10 5.83 9.48
CA GLN A 56 -26.11 4.88 9.97
C GLN A 56 -24.80 5.64 10.00
N LYS A 57 -24.26 5.74 11.22
CA LYS A 57 -22.92 6.21 11.53
C LYS A 57 -22.00 5.69 10.43
N THR A 58 -21.29 6.62 9.79
CA THR A 58 -20.10 6.40 8.97
C THR A 58 -19.51 5.02 9.26
N GLN A 59 -19.52 4.14 8.26
CA GLN A 59 -18.83 2.86 8.29
C GLN A 59 -17.44 3.16 8.87
N SER A 60 -17.19 2.69 10.11
CA SER A 60 -15.97 3.05 10.83
C SER A 60 -14.80 2.75 9.91
N ASP A 61 -13.99 3.74 9.56
CA ASP A 61 -12.74 3.54 8.81
C ASP A 61 -12.04 2.35 9.45
N LYS A 62 -12.08 1.19 8.78
CA LYS A 62 -11.52 -0.04 9.34
C LYS A 62 -10.05 0.21 9.53
N PHE A 63 -9.62 0.29 10.78
CA PHE A 63 -8.23 0.52 11.12
C PHE A 63 -7.39 -0.64 10.56
N LEU A 64 -6.63 -0.36 9.50
CA LEU A 64 -5.70 -1.32 8.91
C LEU A 64 -4.44 -1.40 9.78
N THR A 65 -3.96 -2.62 9.98
CA THR A 65 -2.62 -2.88 10.53
C THR A 65 -1.65 -3.21 9.39
N SER A 66 -0.37 -3.37 9.70
CA SER A 66 0.63 -3.76 8.71
C SER A 66 1.24 -5.11 9.03
N PHE A 67 1.07 -6.07 8.11
CA PHE A 67 1.77 -7.35 8.14
C PHE A 67 3.15 -7.19 7.50
N SER A 68 4.21 -7.44 8.28
CA SER A 68 5.59 -7.26 7.83
C SER A 68 6.22 -8.59 7.44
N VAL A 69 6.75 -8.68 6.22
CA VAL A 69 7.45 -9.86 5.72
C VAL A 69 8.81 -9.49 5.15
N GLY A 70 9.85 -10.21 5.57
CA GLY A 70 11.20 -10.05 5.00
C GLY A 70 11.28 -10.60 3.58
N ILE A 71 11.96 -9.89 2.69
CA ILE A 71 12.24 -10.29 1.30
C ILE A 71 13.73 -10.60 1.18
N ARG A 72 14.07 -11.64 0.42
CA ARG A 72 15.44 -12.04 0.07
C ARG A 72 15.67 -11.84 -1.44
N PRO A 73 15.92 -10.59 -1.87
CA PRO A 73 16.15 -10.29 -3.29
C PRO A 73 17.50 -10.82 -3.80
N THR A 74 17.58 -11.19 -5.08
CA THR A 74 18.84 -11.46 -5.80
C THR A 74 19.67 -10.18 -5.96
N LYS A 75 20.93 -10.29 -6.41
CA LYS A 75 21.80 -9.13 -6.65
C LYS A 75 21.18 -8.14 -7.64
N HIS A 76 20.62 -8.64 -8.74
CA HIS A 76 19.91 -7.82 -9.72
C HIS A 76 18.63 -7.20 -9.14
N GLN A 77 17.81 -7.99 -8.44
CA GLN A 77 16.61 -7.47 -7.79
C GLN A 77 16.92 -6.35 -6.78
N LYS A 78 18.02 -6.47 -6.02
CA LYS A 78 18.49 -5.41 -5.12
C LYS A 78 18.81 -4.11 -5.88
N GLN A 79 19.41 -4.19 -7.06
CA GLN A 79 19.70 -3.01 -7.88
C GLN A 79 18.40 -2.31 -8.30
N VAL A 80 17.42 -3.07 -8.79
CA VAL A 80 16.11 -2.53 -9.17
C VAL A 80 15.38 -1.90 -7.97
N LEU A 81 15.37 -2.57 -6.80
CA LEU A 81 14.75 -2.05 -5.58
C LEU A 81 15.44 -0.78 -5.07
N ASN A 82 16.77 -0.71 -5.15
CA ASN A 82 17.52 0.49 -4.80
C ASN A 82 17.22 1.63 -5.77
N GLU A 83 17.10 1.36 -7.07
CA GLU A 83 16.73 2.36 -8.07
C GLU A 83 15.31 2.88 -7.86
N MET A 84 14.35 2.01 -7.52
CA MET A 84 12.99 2.43 -7.13
C MET A 84 13.02 3.36 -5.91
N LEU A 85 13.85 3.03 -4.91
CA LEU A 85 14.02 3.87 -3.73
C LEU A 85 14.69 5.21 -4.07
N ARG A 86 15.67 5.21 -4.98
CA ARG A 86 16.33 6.42 -5.50
C ARG A 86 15.33 7.35 -6.17
N VAL A 87 14.52 6.82 -7.10
CA VAL A 87 13.45 7.54 -7.79
C VAL A 87 12.41 8.07 -6.82
N SER A 88 12.02 7.25 -5.84
CA SER A 88 11.07 7.66 -4.79
C SER A 88 11.61 8.83 -3.98
N ASN A 89 12.85 8.75 -3.49
CA ASN A 89 13.50 9.79 -2.69
C ASN A 89 13.68 11.08 -3.50
N TYR A 90 14.15 10.95 -4.74
CA TYR A 90 14.29 12.08 -5.65
C TYR A 90 12.96 12.79 -5.90
N THR A 91 11.89 12.02 -6.16
CA THR A 91 10.54 12.58 -6.36
C THR A 91 10.06 13.33 -5.12
N TYR A 92 10.28 12.78 -3.93
CA TYR A 92 9.92 13.42 -2.67
C TYR A 92 10.68 14.75 -2.50
N ASN A 93 11.99 14.75 -2.74
CA ASN A 93 12.83 15.93 -2.64
C ASN A 93 12.46 16.99 -3.67
N TRP A 94 12.11 16.57 -4.88
CA TRP A 94 11.69 17.49 -5.92
C TRP A 94 10.35 18.14 -5.57
N CYS A 95 9.37 17.37 -5.07
CA CYS A 95 8.13 17.95 -4.54
C CYS A 95 8.38 18.94 -3.40
N LEU A 96 9.30 18.60 -2.48
CA LEU A 96 9.69 19.48 -1.38
C LEU A 96 10.27 20.81 -1.87
N TRP A 97 11.19 20.75 -2.83
CA TRP A 97 11.80 21.93 -3.45
C TRP A 97 10.78 22.76 -4.22
N LEU A 98 9.88 22.14 -4.99
CA LEU A 98 8.83 22.84 -5.74
C LEU A 98 7.90 23.62 -4.80
N VAL A 99 7.55 23.05 -3.65
CA VAL A 99 6.69 23.74 -2.68
C VAL A 99 7.44 24.85 -1.95
N ASN A 100 8.66 24.59 -1.48
CA ASN A 100 9.39 25.54 -0.65
C ASN A 100 10.04 26.68 -1.45
N GLU A 101 10.69 26.36 -2.57
CA GLU A 101 11.50 27.31 -3.34
C GLU A 101 10.75 27.91 -4.53
N LYS A 102 9.79 27.17 -5.10
CA LYS A 102 9.00 27.62 -6.25
C LYS A 102 7.58 28.04 -5.89
N GLY A 103 7.17 27.91 -4.63
CA GLY A 103 5.86 28.35 -4.14
C GLY A 103 4.68 27.57 -4.72
N LEU A 104 4.89 26.37 -5.27
CA LEU A 104 3.81 25.55 -5.79
C LEU A 104 2.92 25.03 -4.66
N LYS A 105 1.62 24.88 -4.92
CA LYS A 105 0.72 24.35 -3.90
C LYS A 105 0.96 22.84 -3.73
N PRO A 106 0.85 22.30 -2.50
CA PRO A 106 1.09 20.90 -2.19
C PRO A 106 -0.09 19.99 -2.62
N HIS A 107 -0.68 20.24 -3.79
CA HIS A 107 -1.76 19.45 -4.37
C HIS A 107 -1.19 18.34 -5.26
N GLN A 108 -1.69 17.12 -5.06
CA GLN A 108 -1.19 15.93 -5.75
C GLN A 108 -1.21 16.10 -7.28
N PHE A 109 -2.31 16.58 -7.85
CA PHE A 109 -2.44 16.73 -9.30
C PHE A 109 -1.49 17.77 -9.88
N GLU A 110 -1.25 18.89 -9.19
CA GLU A 110 -0.34 19.94 -9.65
C GLU A 110 1.10 19.44 -9.67
N LEU A 111 1.55 18.84 -8.57
CA LEU A 111 2.91 18.30 -8.48
C LEU A 111 3.13 17.15 -9.46
N GLN A 112 2.16 16.22 -9.60
CA GLN A 112 2.27 15.09 -10.53
C GLN A 112 2.43 15.51 -12.00
N LYS A 113 1.85 16.63 -12.43
CA LYS A 113 2.03 17.16 -13.79
C LYS A 113 3.50 17.47 -14.10
N ILE A 114 4.30 17.76 -13.08
CA ILE A 114 5.73 18.07 -13.21
C ILE A 114 6.56 16.82 -12.92
N VAL A 115 6.45 16.26 -11.71
CA VAL A 115 7.38 15.24 -11.22
C VAL A 115 7.17 13.85 -11.84
N CYS A 116 6.02 13.57 -12.45
CA CYS A 116 5.75 12.29 -13.10
C CYS A 116 6.10 12.28 -14.59
N LYS A 117 6.63 13.37 -15.15
CA LYS A 117 7.07 13.40 -16.55
C LYS A 117 8.19 12.39 -16.78
N THR A 118 8.17 11.79 -17.97
CA THR A 118 9.16 10.79 -18.42
C THR A 118 10.16 11.37 -19.40
N ASN A 119 9.94 12.59 -19.89
CA ASN A 119 10.90 13.28 -20.72
C ASN A 119 11.26 14.62 -20.07
N ALA A 120 12.57 14.85 -20.00
CA ALA A 120 13.18 16.08 -19.54
C ALA A 120 12.60 17.31 -20.26
N ARG A 121 12.34 17.19 -21.57
CA ARG A 121 11.83 18.28 -22.42
C ARG A 121 10.39 18.69 -22.11
N ASP A 122 9.62 17.83 -21.45
CA ASP A 122 8.21 18.09 -21.12
C ASP A 122 8.04 18.87 -19.80
N VAL A 123 9.15 19.18 -19.13
CA VAL A 123 9.18 19.95 -17.88
C VAL A 123 9.76 21.32 -18.18
N ASP A 124 9.02 22.36 -17.81
CA ASP A 124 9.46 23.73 -17.91
C ASP A 124 10.83 23.90 -17.21
N PRO A 125 11.84 24.51 -17.88
CA PRO A 125 13.17 24.74 -17.31
C PRO A 125 13.16 25.36 -15.91
N GLN A 126 12.18 26.21 -15.58
CA GLN A 126 12.12 26.85 -14.26
C GLN A 126 11.85 25.86 -13.11
N TYR A 127 11.28 24.69 -13.43
CA TYR A 127 10.96 23.62 -12.48
C TYR A 127 11.96 22.47 -12.52
N ARG A 128 13.00 22.54 -13.36
CA ARG A 128 14.06 21.52 -13.43
C ARG A 128 15.03 21.65 -12.25
N MET A 129 15.55 20.53 -11.79
CA MET A 129 16.68 20.49 -10.85
C MET A 129 17.97 20.22 -11.63
N ALA A 130 19.12 20.60 -11.07
CA ALA A 130 20.39 20.30 -11.71
C ALA A 130 20.66 18.78 -11.79
N ASN A 131 21.23 18.32 -12.90
CA ASN A 131 21.67 16.94 -13.13
C ASN A 131 20.57 15.88 -12.95
N ASP A 132 19.34 16.18 -13.40
CA ASP A 132 18.16 15.33 -13.22
C ASP A 132 17.82 14.45 -14.44
N ASP A 133 18.62 14.47 -15.50
CA ASP A 133 18.35 13.69 -16.73
C ASP A 133 18.22 12.18 -16.48
N TRP A 134 18.99 11.63 -15.54
CA TRP A 134 18.90 10.22 -15.13
C TRP A 134 17.50 9.84 -14.63
N PHE A 135 16.76 10.78 -14.04
CA PHE A 135 15.42 10.56 -13.50
C PHE A 135 14.36 10.40 -14.60
N PHE A 136 14.55 11.04 -15.76
CA PHE A 136 13.59 10.99 -16.86
C PHE A 136 13.73 9.71 -17.69
N ASN A 137 14.95 9.20 -17.86
CA ASN A 137 15.20 7.95 -18.59
C ASN A 137 14.61 6.70 -17.93
N ASN A 138 13.99 6.82 -16.75
CA ASN A 138 13.43 5.72 -15.99
C ASN A 138 11.90 5.58 -16.19
N LYS A 139 11.44 4.38 -16.58
CA LYS A 139 10.02 4.02 -16.80
C LYS A 139 9.19 3.85 -15.51
N MET A 140 9.72 4.25 -14.35
CA MET A 140 9.08 4.11 -13.03
C MET A 140 8.02 5.18 -12.70
N THR A 141 7.20 5.60 -13.67
CA THR A 141 6.17 6.65 -13.52
C THR A 141 5.23 6.42 -12.33
N ARG A 142 4.91 5.16 -12.03
CA ARG A 142 4.05 4.79 -10.90
C ARG A 142 4.73 5.02 -9.55
N VAL A 143 6.02 4.71 -9.42
CA VAL A 143 6.80 5.00 -8.20
C VAL A 143 6.86 6.50 -7.95
N LYS A 144 7.06 7.30 -9.02
CA LYS A 144 6.98 8.77 -8.97
C LYS A 144 5.62 9.22 -8.45
N GLY A 145 4.53 8.71 -9.04
CA GLY A 145 3.16 9.02 -8.63
C GLY A 145 2.86 8.70 -7.16
N THR A 146 3.25 7.52 -6.69
CA THR A 146 3.08 7.10 -5.30
C THR A 146 3.94 7.93 -4.34
N SER A 147 5.18 8.26 -4.71
CA SER A 147 6.03 9.13 -3.90
C SER A 147 5.46 10.55 -3.78
N CYS A 148 4.95 11.11 -4.88
CA CYS A 148 4.26 12.40 -4.86
C CYS A 148 3.02 12.38 -3.95
N LYS A 149 2.21 11.32 -4.00
CA LYS A 149 1.05 11.15 -3.09
C LYS A 149 1.52 11.09 -1.63
N ASN A 150 2.57 10.33 -1.34
CA ASN A 150 3.15 10.23 0.01
C ASN A 150 3.67 11.58 0.52
N PHE A 151 4.27 12.39 -0.35
CA PHE A 151 4.65 13.77 -0.03
C PHE A 151 3.43 14.60 0.37
N CYS A 152 2.39 14.65 -0.47
CA CYS A 152 1.18 15.42 -0.18
C CYS A 152 0.50 14.99 1.13
N THR A 153 0.42 13.68 1.39
CA THR A 153 -0.10 13.16 2.66
C THR A 153 0.78 13.61 3.83
N SER A 154 2.11 13.47 3.72
CA SER A 154 3.05 13.89 4.77
C SER A 154 2.95 15.38 5.04
N TYR A 155 2.78 16.20 4.00
CA TYR A 155 2.60 17.64 4.11
C TYR A 155 1.33 18.01 4.88
N LYS A 156 0.20 17.40 4.51
CA LYS A 156 -1.08 17.59 5.22
C LYS A 156 -0.98 17.19 6.68
N SER A 157 -0.37 16.03 6.97
CA SER A 157 -0.16 15.56 8.34
C SER A 157 0.75 16.47 9.15
N ALA A 158 1.85 16.95 8.57
CA ALA A 158 2.77 17.87 9.24
C ALA A 158 2.05 19.19 9.61
N LYS A 159 1.27 19.74 8.68
CA LYS A 159 0.46 20.95 8.92
C LYS A 159 -0.57 20.72 10.03
N ALA A 160 -1.28 19.60 10.02
CA ALA A 160 -2.28 19.27 11.04
C ALA A 160 -1.66 19.09 12.43
N LEU A 161 -0.47 18.48 12.51
CA LEU A 161 0.26 18.25 13.75
C LEU A 161 1.13 19.42 14.19
N LYS A 162 1.11 20.55 13.46
CA LYS A 162 2.03 21.70 13.65
C LYS A 162 3.50 21.27 13.74
N SER A 163 3.87 20.21 13.01
CA SER A 163 5.21 19.63 13.03
C SER A 163 6.00 20.00 11.78
N LYS A 164 7.33 19.90 11.87
CA LYS A 164 8.19 20.12 10.71
C LYS A 164 8.03 18.96 9.72
N LEU A 165 7.97 19.29 8.43
CA LEU A 165 8.02 18.30 7.38
C LEU A 165 9.36 17.53 7.43
N LYS A 166 9.36 16.30 6.91
CA LYS A 166 10.58 15.51 6.85
C LYS A 166 11.64 16.22 6.00
N ARG A 167 12.89 16.08 6.43
CA ARG A 167 14.07 16.56 5.71
C ARG A 167 14.19 15.87 4.35
N PRO A 168 14.96 16.46 3.41
CA PRO A 168 15.33 15.80 2.16
C PRO A 168 15.86 14.39 2.41
N MET A 169 15.44 13.45 1.57
CA MET A 169 15.81 12.05 1.62
C MET A 169 17.11 11.81 0.84
N PRO A 170 17.98 10.86 1.23
CA PRO A 170 19.23 10.60 0.51
C PRO A 170 18.95 10.03 -0.89
N ILE A 171 19.62 10.58 -1.91
CA ILE A 171 19.52 10.13 -3.31
C ILE A 171 20.72 9.24 -3.67
N SER A 172 21.93 9.62 -3.24
CA SER A 172 23.15 8.82 -3.36
C SER A 172 23.32 7.93 -2.12
N ASN A 173 24.01 6.79 -2.28
CA ASN A 173 24.34 5.87 -1.19
C ASN A 173 23.14 5.52 -0.30
N ILE A 174 22.12 4.94 -0.91
CA ILE A 174 20.89 4.56 -0.22
C ILE A 174 21.20 3.47 0.81
N ILE A 175 21.37 3.87 2.07
CA ILE A 175 21.58 2.94 3.19
C ILE A 175 20.21 2.36 3.62
N GLU A 176 19.22 3.23 3.79
CA GLU A 176 17.88 2.88 4.23
C GLU A 176 16.81 3.76 3.56
N GLY A 177 15.54 3.36 3.70
CA GLY A 177 14.41 4.14 3.23
C GLY A 177 13.21 3.29 2.89
N SER A 178 12.19 3.91 2.29
CA SER A 178 10.99 3.18 1.90
C SER A 178 10.28 3.79 0.71
N PHE A 179 9.67 2.95 -0.11
CA PHE A 179 8.83 3.36 -1.23
C PHE A 179 7.53 2.54 -1.27
N GLY A 180 6.49 3.11 -1.88
CA GLY A 180 5.21 2.44 -2.06
C GLY A 180 5.14 1.72 -3.40
N VAL A 181 4.50 0.56 -3.43
CA VAL A 181 4.23 -0.24 -4.63
C VAL A 181 2.71 -0.42 -4.76
N PRO A 182 2.10 -0.01 -5.88
CA PRO A 182 0.67 -0.15 -6.05
C PRO A 182 0.24 -1.63 -6.07
N ASN A 183 -0.92 -1.93 -5.47
CA ASN A 183 -1.44 -3.31 -5.38
C ASN A 183 -1.53 -4.03 -6.73
N LEU A 184 -1.86 -3.32 -7.80
CA LEU A 184 -1.96 -3.84 -9.17
C LEU A 184 -0.67 -4.51 -9.67
N TYR A 185 0.47 -4.14 -9.08
CA TYR A 185 1.77 -4.65 -9.48
C TYR A 185 2.33 -5.68 -8.53
N ILE A 186 1.61 -6.04 -7.47
CA ILE A 186 2.08 -7.05 -6.55
C ILE A 186 0.98 -8.05 -6.26
N ARG A 187 1.31 -9.32 -6.40
CA ARG A 187 0.37 -10.40 -6.14
C ARG A 187 1.08 -11.62 -5.60
N LEU A 188 0.33 -12.39 -4.82
CA LEU A 188 0.74 -13.74 -4.45
C LEU A 188 0.80 -14.60 -5.73
N LEU A 189 1.72 -15.56 -5.73
CA LEU A 189 1.79 -16.52 -6.81
C LEU A 189 0.56 -17.42 -6.78
N SER A 190 -0.03 -17.60 -7.95
CA SER A 190 -1.10 -18.57 -8.15
C SER A 190 -0.51 -19.91 -8.61
N SER A 191 -1.30 -20.98 -8.50
CA SER A 191 -0.92 -22.30 -9.03
C SER A 191 -0.62 -22.31 -10.51
N LYS A 192 -1.16 -21.35 -11.28
CA LYS A 192 -0.93 -21.22 -12.71
C LYS A 192 0.43 -20.61 -13.07
N ASP A 193 1.09 -19.94 -12.12
CA ASP A 193 2.40 -19.29 -12.36
C ASP A 193 3.59 -20.24 -12.23
N VAL A 194 3.38 -21.43 -11.68
CA VAL A 194 4.41 -22.42 -11.42
C VAL A 194 4.39 -23.44 -12.57
N CYS A 195 5.24 -23.25 -13.58
CA CYS A 195 5.56 -24.32 -14.53
C CYS A 195 6.46 -25.36 -13.83
N THR A 196 5.88 -26.54 -13.58
CA THR A 196 6.50 -27.82 -13.21
C THR A 196 7.33 -27.90 -11.89
N HIS A 197 7.01 -28.95 -11.12
CA HIS A 197 7.74 -29.59 -10.00
C HIS A 197 8.06 -28.85 -8.68
N GLU A 198 7.83 -27.54 -8.51
CA GLU A 198 8.05 -26.89 -7.20
C GLU A 198 6.75 -26.35 -6.56
N THR A 199 5.85 -27.24 -6.13
CA THR A 199 4.67 -26.90 -5.29
C THR A 199 5.04 -26.13 -4.01
N ASN A 200 6.30 -26.23 -3.57
CA ASN A 200 6.85 -25.46 -2.46
C ASN A 200 7.09 -23.96 -2.76
N MET A 201 6.94 -23.49 -4.00
CA MET A 201 7.16 -22.06 -4.34
C MET A 201 6.02 -21.13 -3.89
N GLN A 202 4.76 -21.58 -3.87
CA GLN A 202 3.62 -20.67 -3.63
C GLN A 202 3.69 -19.97 -2.26
N ASN A 203 4.22 -20.65 -1.24
CA ASN A 203 4.31 -20.13 0.13
C ASN A 203 5.60 -19.32 0.41
N ARG A 204 6.43 -19.10 -0.61
CA ARG A 204 7.77 -18.54 -0.45
C ARG A 204 8.12 -17.44 -1.44
N TYR A 205 7.26 -17.14 -2.41
CA TYR A 205 7.56 -16.14 -3.43
C TYR A 205 6.36 -15.25 -3.71
N ILE A 206 6.63 -13.98 -4.02
CA ILE A 206 5.65 -12.97 -4.37
C ILE A 206 6.04 -12.40 -5.73
N CYS A 207 5.06 -12.21 -6.61
CA CYS A 207 5.28 -11.55 -7.89
C CYS A 207 5.16 -10.04 -7.67
N MET A 208 6.21 -9.29 -8.00
CA MET A 208 6.20 -7.83 -7.94
C MET A 208 6.67 -7.26 -9.28
N MET A 209 5.93 -6.33 -9.85
CA MET A 209 6.23 -5.60 -11.09
C MET A 209 6.80 -6.52 -12.19
N PRO A 210 5.97 -7.38 -12.82
CA PRO A 210 6.44 -8.45 -13.72
C PRO A 210 7.22 -7.98 -14.96
N ASP A 211 7.25 -6.68 -15.23
CA ASP A 211 7.95 -6.07 -16.36
C ASP A 211 9.25 -5.32 -15.98
N ASN A 212 9.52 -5.10 -14.68
CA ASN A 212 10.71 -4.36 -14.23
C ASN A 212 11.90 -5.26 -13.84
N PHE A 213 11.64 -6.52 -13.51
CA PHE A 213 12.68 -7.54 -13.44
C PHE A 213 12.78 -8.17 -14.82
N GLU A 214 13.92 -8.03 -15.49
CA GLU A 214 14.06 -8.37 -16.90
C GLU A 214 13.50 -9.75 -17.25
N LYS A 215 12.60 -9.78 -18.24
CA LYS A 215 12.20 -11.01 -18.91
C LYS A 215 13.30 -11.35 -19.92
N ARG A 216 14.28 -12.20 -19.59
CA ARG A 216 15.00 -13.02 -20.61
C ARG A 216 15.97 -14.09 -20.09
N SER A 217 16.67 -13.92 -18.96
CA SER A 217 17.76 -14.86 -18.58
C SER A 217 17.39 -15.83 -17.45
N ASN A 218 16.61 -15.41 -16.44
CA ASN A 218 16.25 -16.28 -15.31
C ASN A 218 14.78 -16.11 -14.88
N PRO A 219 13.91 -17.12 -15.11
CA PRO A 219 12.50 -17.08 -14.70
C PRO A 219 12.30 -16.81 -13.21
N LYS A 220 13.26 -17.21 -12.36
CA LYS A 220 13.20 -17.02 -10.90
C LYS A 220 13.37 -15.55 -10.50
N GLU A 221 13.95 -14.70 -11.35
CA GLU A 221 14.14 -13.27 -11.05
C GLU A 221 12.86 -12.43 -11.21
N ARG A 222 11.83 -13.00 -11.83
CA ARG A 222 10.48 -12.40 -11.90
C ARG A 222 9.76 -12.38 -10.55
N PHE A 223 10.26 -13.14 -9.58
CA PHE A 223 9.61 -13.34 -8.30
C PHE A 223 10.53 -12.97 -7.14
N LEU A 224 9.99 -12.23 -6.18
CA LEU A 224 10.67 -11.91 -4.93
C LEU A 224 10.49 -13.06 -3.95
N LYS A 225 11.60 -13.64 -3.52
CA LYS A 225 11.61 -14.69 -2.51
C LYS A 225 11.41 -14.09 -1.11
N LEU A 226 10.56 -14.71 -0.30
CA LEU A 226 10.40 -14.39 1.11
C LEU A 226 11.54 -14.99 1.94
N ALA A 227 11.98 -14.24 2.95
CA ALA A 227 13.04 -14.66 3.85
C ALA A 227 12.65 -15.90 4.66
N LYS A 228 11.39 -15.95 5.10
CA LYS A 228 10.79 -17.08 5.83
C LYS A 228 9.56 -17.59 5.07
N ARG A 229 9.25 -18.88 5.25
CA ARG A 229 7.99 -19.45 4.76
C ARG A 229 6.85 -18.90 5.62
N ILE A 230 5.80 -18.40 4.98
CA ILE A 230 4.62 -17.86 5.65
C ILE A 230 3.40 -18.56 5.08
N THR A 231 2.57 -19.12 5.95
CA THR A 231 1.38 -19.87 5.56
C THR A 231 0.17 -18.97 5.31
N ASN A 232 0.02 -17.90 6.09
CA ASN A 232 -1.14 -17.01 6.03
C ASN A 232 -0.73 -15.58 5.69
N ILE A 233 -0.36 -15.33 4.43
CA ILE A 233 -0.13 -13.97 3.95
C ILE A 233 -1.49 -13.30 3.70
N PRO A 234 -1.73 -12.08 4.20
CA PRO A 234 -2.98 -11.37 3.92
C PRO A 234 -3.17 -11.09 2.41
N PRO A 235 -4.42 -10.96 1.95
CA PRO A 235 -4.70 -10.53 0.58
C PRO A 235 -4.13 -9.14 0.32
N ILE A 236 -3.56 -8.93 -0.86
CA ILE A 236 -2.95 -7.65 -1.24
C ILE A 236 -4.00 -6.75 -1.88
N ASN A 237 -4.88 -6.20 -1.04
CA ASN A 237 -5.97 -5.33 -1.47
C ASN A 237 -5.56 -3.85 -1.54
N HIS A 238 -4.46 -3.48 -0.89
CA HIS A 238 -3.98 -2.11 -0.77
C HIS A 238 -2.53 -2.00 -1.25
N ASP A 239 -2.12 -0.77 -1.59
CA ASP A 239 -0.72 -0.46 -1.92
C ASP A 239 0.20 -0.92 -0.78
N VAL A 240 1.26 -1.63 -1.12
CA VAL A 240 2.23 -2.14 -0.15
C VAL A 240 3.38 -1.15 0.00
N LYS A 241 4.09 -1.22 1.12
CA LYS A 241 5.29 -0.42 1.35
C LYS A 241 6.50 -1.32 1.47
N ILE A 242 7.55 -1.04 0.70
CA ILE A 242 8.84 -1.72 0.82
C ILE A 242 9.80 -0.83 1.58
N VAL A 243 10.49 -1.39 2.56
CA VAL A 243 11.44 -0.73 3.44
C VAL A 243 12.79 -1.42 3.29
N LYS A 244 13.83 -0.64 3.00
CA LYS A 244 15.22 -1.05 3.14
C LYS A 244 15.71 -0.60 4.51
N ARG A 245 16.19 -1.53 5.32
CA ARG A 245 16.81 -1.26 6.61
C ARG A 245 18.31 -1.00 6.46
N ALA A 246 18.91 -0.37 7.47
CA ALA A 246 20.34 -0.10 7.53
C ALA A 246 21.22 -1.36 7.48
N ASP A 247 20.71 -2.50 7.95
CA ASP A 247 21.34 -3.83 7.84
C ASP A 247 21.33 -4.41 6.40
N GLY A 248 20.74 -3.69 5.44
CA GLY A 248 20.61 -4.12 4.05
C GLY A 248 19.45 -5.09 3.80
N MET A 249 18.64 -5.42 4.80
CA MET A 249 17.44 -6.23 4.63
C MET A 249 16.29 -5.43 4.02
N PHE A 250 15.53 -6.10 3.16
CA PHE A 250 14.28 -5.58 2.61
C PHE A 250 13.09 -6.19 3.35
N ILE A 251 12.15 -5.35 3.74
CA ILE A 251 10.89 -5.72 4.39
C ILE A 251 9.75 -5.16 3.55
N MET A 252 8.74 -5.98 3.32
CA MET A 252 7.48 -5.57 2.74
C MET A 252 6.40 -5.52 3.81
N ASN A 253 5.72 -4.39 3.83
CA ASN A 253 4.65 -4.06 4.76
C ASN A 253 3.34 -4.06 3.97
N ILE A 254 2.51 -5.06 4.23
CA ILE A 254 1.22 -5.27 3.57
C ILE A 254 0.13 -4.71 4.49
N PRO A 255 -0.64 -3.69 4.08
CA PRO A 255 -1.79 -3.23 4.86
C PRO A 255 -2.87 -4.31 4.87
N CYS A 256 -3.36 -4.66 6.06
CA CYS A 256 -4.32 -5.75 6.24
C CYS A 256 -5.17 -5.57 7.50
N ASP A 257 -6.25 -6.34 7.58
CA ASP A 257 -7.05 -6.45 8.79
C ASP A 257 -6.19 -6.89 10.00
N PRO A 258 -6.48 -6.39 11.22
CA PRO A 258 -5.77 -6.77 12.45
C PRO A 258 -5.71 -8.28 12.72
N LYS A 259 -6.66 -9.08 12.19
CA LYS A 259 -6.68 -10.54 12.35
C LYS A 259 -5.46 -11.25 11.78
N TYR A 260 -4.75 -10.63 10.83
CA TYR A 260 -3.53 -11.20 10.23
C TYR A 260 -2.27 -10.88 11.05
N THR A 261 -2.31 -9.85 11.90
CA THR A 261 -1.16 -9.38 12.70
C THR A 261 -1.28 -9.76 14.17
N ARG A 262 -2.49 -9.89 14.70
CA ARG A 262 -2.75 -10.37 16.06
C ARG A 262 -2.57 -11.88 16.11
N ARG A 263 -1.76 -12.38 17.04
CA ARG A 263 -1.84 -13.79 17.45
C ARG A 263 -3.23 -14.00 18.05
N ASN A 264 -3.94 -15.04 17.62
CA ASN A 264 -5.19 -15.42 18.25
C ASN A 264 -4.88 -15.79 19.70
N ALA A 265 -5.21 -14.91 20.64
CA ALA A 265 -5.06 -15.14 22.07
C ALA A 265 -5.88 -16.34 22.57
N SER A 266 -6.77 -16.89 21.74
CA SER A 266 -7.59 -18.06 22.04
C SER A 266 -6.82 -19.40 21.99
N ASN A 267 -5.62 -19.45 21.40
CA ASN A 267 -4.84 -20.68 21.28
C ASN A 267 -3.60 -20.72 22.17
N ASP A 268 -3.23 -19.62 22.83
CA ASP A 268 -2.28 -19.70 23.91
C ASP A 268 -3.09 -19.89 25.19
N THR A 269 -2.87 -21.01 25.88
CA THR A 269 -3.11 -21.14 27.32
C THR A 269 -2.19 -20.15 28.05
N ILE A 270 -2.42 -18.85 27.86
CA ILE A 270 -1.78 -17.79 28.63
C ILE A 270 -2.37 -17.91 30.02
N GLU A 271 -1.62 -18.51 30.93
CA GLU A 271 -1.72 -18.19 32.35
C GLU A 271 -1.84 -16.67 32.45
N LYS A 272 -2.96 -16.18 32.98
CA LYS A 272 -3.26 -14.74 33.06
C LYS A 272 -2.16 -14.05 33.87
N ARG A 273 -1.13 -13.54 33.21
CA ARG A 273 -0.11 -12.70 33.83
C ARG A 273 -0.67 -11.29 33.93
N VAL A 274 -1.12 -10.93 35.13
CA VAL A 274 -1.55 -9.58 35.47
C VAL A 274 -0.30 -8.72 35.62
N CYS A 275 -0.25 -7.60 34.90
CA CYS A 275 0.78 -6.59 35.09
C CYS A 275 0.15 -5.41 35.85
N GLY A 276 0.56 -5.22 37.11
CA GLY A 276 0.19 -4.04 37.89
C GLY A 276 1.04 -2.85 37.47
N ILE A 277 0.40 -1.75 37.08
CA ILE A 277 1.07 -0.48 36.80
C ILE A 277 0.85 0.41 38.02
N ASP A 278 1.92 0.64 38.78
CA ASP A 278 1.96 1.58 39.91
C ASP A 278 2.40 2.97 39.37
N PRO A 279 1.58 4.03 39.52
CA PRO A 279 1.87 5.36 38.98
C PRO A 279 2.88 6.18 39.81
N GLY A 280 3.50 5.62 40.85
CA GLY A 280 4.73 6.16 41.43
C GLY A 280 4.64 7.60 41.94
N ALA A 281 3.92 7.81 43.04
CA ALA A 281 4.38 8.75 44.05
C ALA A 281 5.25 7.95 45.03
N VAL A 282 6.41 8.49 45.43
CA VAL A 282 7.46 7.79 46.17
C VAL A 282 6.93 7.05 47.40
N CYS A 283 6.66 5.76 47.24
CA CYS A 283 6.43 4.80 48.30
C CYS A 283 7.26 3.56 47.94
N HIS A 284 8.23 3.21 48.78
CA HIS A 284 8.95 1.94 48.68
C HIS A 284 7.99 0.78 48.94
N VAL A 285 7.32 0.29 47.90
CA VAL A 285 6.47 -0.89 48.00
C VAL A 285 7.34 -2.14 47.84
N ARG A 286 7.76 -2.73 48.96
CA ARG A 286 8.13 -4.16 49.01
C ARG A 286 6.85 -4.97 48.87
N GLY A 287 6.90 -5.99 48.01
CA GLY A 287 5.76 -6.80 47.62
C GLY A 287 5.00 -7.40 48.80
N SER A 288 3.69 -7.34 48.73
CA SER A 288 2.77 -8.01 49.64
C SER A 288 1.81 -8.89 48.85
N THR A 289 1.75 -10.17 49.19
CA THR A 289 0.73 -11.13 48.77
C THR A 289 -0.61 -10.77 49.42
N ILE A 290 -1.71 -10.73 48.65
CA ILE A 290 -3.07 -10.55 49.21
C ILE A 290 -3.95 -11.73 48.79
N ALA A 291 -4.70 -12.24 49.77
CA ALA A 291 -5.43 -13.50 49.78
C ALA A 291 -6.68 -13.55 48.87
N ALA A 292 -7.09 -14.79 48.64
CA ALA A 292 -8.05 -15.27 47.66
C ALA A 292 -9.51 -14.90 47.96
N ASN A 293 -9.90 -13.62 47.90
CA ASN A 293 -11.32 -13.22 47.81
C ASN A 293 -11.58 -11.83 47.17
N GLY A 294 -10.69 -11.37 46.30
CA GLY A 294 -11.10 -10.61 45.11
C GLY A 294 -11.78 -9.23 45.24
N VAL A 295 -11.73 -8.53 46.38
CA VAL A 295 -12.21 -7.13 46.45
C VAL A 295 -11.23 -6.25 47.22
N ALA A 296 -10.54 -5.37 46.50
CA ALA A 296 -9.83 -4.25 47.11
C ALA A 296 -10.81 -3.09 47.30
N LYS A 297 -11.22 -2.82 48.55
CA LYS A 297 -11.90 -1.55 48.90
C LYS A 297 -10.86 -0.52 49.27
N PHE A 298 -10.73 0.51 48.44
CA PHE A 298 -9.93 1.69 48.78
C PHE A 298 -10.83 2.72 49.47
N ARG A 299 -10.53 3.03 50.74
CA ARG A 299 -11.14 4.15 51.46
C ARG A 299 -10.15 5.29 51.43
N VAL A 300 -10.49 6.38 50.75
CA VAL A 300 -9.68 7.60 50.71
C VAL A 300 -10.21 8.52 51.81
N THR A 301 -9.40 8.77 52.84
CA THR A 301 -9.60 9.87 53.78
C THR A 301 -8.60 10.95 53.42
N ALA A 302 -9.09 12.09 52.92
CA ALA A 302 -8.27 13.29 52.76
C ALA A 302 -8.04 13.90 54.15
N LYS A 303 -6.77 14.11 54.53
CA LYS A 303 -6.42 15.07 55.57
C LYS A 303 -6.23 16.42 54.89
N THR A 304 -7.02 17.40 55.30
CA THR A 304 -6.69 18.82 55.13
C THR A 304 -5.60 19.15 56.13
N GLU A 305 -4.45 19.60 55.66
CA GLU A 305 -3.40 20.21 56.50
C GLU A 305 -3.66 21.71 56.60
N GLU A 306 -3.50 22.24 57.83
CA GLU A 306 -3.52 23.65 58.23
C GLU A 306 -2.35 24.45 57.66
#